data_AF-A0A961G660-F1
#
_entry.id   AF-A0A961G660-F1
#
_cell.length_a   1.000
_cell.length_b   1.000
_cell.length_c   1.000
_cell.angle_alpha   90.00
_cell.angle_beta   90.00
_cell.angle_gamma   90.00
#
_symmetry.space_group_name_H-M   'P 1'
#
loop_
_entity.id
_entity.type
_entity.pdbx_description
1 polymer ?
#
loop_
_entity_poly.entity_id
_entity_poly.type
_entity_poly.pdbx_seq_one_letter_code
_entity_poly.pdbx_strand_id
1 'polypeptide(L)'
;MTLQRRGWLAFLILGLLVSAAAAASGSVDVMGATAVVFGIAAAGIGMSISRTDPQGSGKPWRYFACAAIAFVGASIVRTVHGLIVDTTAPFPSPADAVALSGHVCLVLGGLLLGHLRSPERDRAAIIDGAIIAIGVETPVWATLLVPYLFDPSVPLEQRLLNGIYSAMTAIVLAVVGRLAVGPGARTVSYRLLAGAVLLIFVQDALTTVNIVNGLSFRYDRALAAPIFVVFGAAALHPDRLAIAEARARLEVHLSWQRVAALVVSLLIPPIVIGVQLATGSEPSLAVASVSMGVLTLLAMTRFTLLAKSQERSARLQGIQRDANADLAGASSRHGLYRVALRSVGRLIDRPDGRVSLAEVSGHTFRVVDAVGRGSEDAIATTGELSDLSDD
;
A
#
# COMPACT_ATOMS: atom_id res chain seq x y z
N MET A 1 -29.31 -12.34 11.29
CA MET A 1 -28.48 -11.31 10.61
C MET A 1 -27.20 -10.90 11.38
N THR A 2 -26.89 -11.49 12.55
CA THR A 2 -25.80 -11.02 13.46
C THR A 2 -24.55 -11.92 13.52
N LEU A 3 -24.64 -13.22 13.25
CA LEU A 3 -23.49 -14.15 13.33
C LEU A 3 -22.48 -13.97 12.18
N GLN A 4 -22.94 -13.80 10.94
CA GLN A 4 -22.06 -13.56 9.78
C GLN A 4 -21.25 -12.26 9.89
N ARG A 5 -21.81 -11.21 10.53
CA ARG A 5 -21.12 -9.93 10.75
C ARG A 5 -20.03 -10.00 11.84
N ARG A 6 -20.08 -10.99 12.75
CA ARG A 6 -19.13 -11.16 13.86
C ARG A 6 -18.14 -12.31 13.67
N GLY A 7 -18.25 -13.10 12.61
CA GLY A 7 -17.36 -14.23 12.34
C GLY A 7 -15.88 -13.85 12.31
N TRP A 8 -15.54 -12.67 11.80
CA TRP A 8 -14.16 -12.17 11.79
C TRP A 8 -13.63 -11.86 13.20
N LEU A 9 -14.47 -11.37 14.12
CA LEU A 9 -14.09 -11.11 15.52
C LEU A 9 -13.85 -12.42 16.25
N ALA A 10 -14.72 -13.42 16.04
CA ALA A 10 -14.53 -14.74 16.62
C ALA A 10 -13.24 -15.38 16.12
N PHE A 11 -12.96 -15.30 14.81
CA PHE A 11 -11.71 -15.77 14.22
C PHE A 11 -10.47 -15.06 14.80
N LEU A 12 -10.54 -13.73 14.93
CA LEU A 12 -9.46 -12.91 15.49
C LEU A 12 -9.20 -13.26 16.96
N ILE A 13 -10.24 -13.25 17.81
CA ILE A 13 -10.11 -13.49 19.25
C ILE A 13 -9.65 -14.93 19.51
N LEU A 14 -10.31 -15.91 18.89
CA LEU A 14 -9.93 -17.31 19.04
C LEU A 14 -8.51 -17.56 18.53
N GLY A 15 -8.18 -16.99 17.37
CA GLY A 15 -6.85 -17.14 16.78
C GLY A 15 -5.75 -16.54 17.65
N LEU A 16 -5.98 -15.36 18.23
CA LEU A 16 -5.02 -14.74 19.15
C LEU A 16 -4.90 -15.51 20.47
N LEU A 17 -6.01 -16.05 21.01
CA LEU A 17 -5.99 -16.89 22.21
C LEU A 17 -5.21 -18.19 21.97
N VAL A 18 -5.46 -18.88 20.85
CA VAL A 18 -4.72 -20.10 20.48
C VAL A 18 -3.24 -19.78 20.23
N SER A 19 -2.94 -18.65 19.57
CA SER A 19 -1.56 -18.19 19.37
C SER A 19 -0.85 -17.91 20.70
N ALA A 20 -1.53 -17.28 21.66
CA ALA A 20 -1.00 -17.02 22.99
C ALA A 20 -0.79 -18.32 23.79
N ALA A 21 -1.72 -19.27 23.72
CA ALA A 21 -1.57 -20.58 24.32
C ALA A 21 -0.40 -21.36 23.71
N ALA A 22 -0.24 -21.31 22.39
CA ALA A 22 0.91 -21.89 21.69
C ALA A 22 2.22 -21.24 22.12
N ALA A 23 2.26 -19.91 22.26
CA ALA A 23 3.43 -19.19 22.76
C ALA A 23 3.78 -19.59 24.21
N ALA A 24 2.77 -19.68 25.08
CA ALA A 24 2.90 -20.08 26.48
C ALA A 24 3.39 -21.52 26.64
N SER A 25 3.12 -22.40 25.66
CA SER A 25 3.42 -23.84 25.75
C SER A 25 4.91 -24.20 25.88
N GLY A 26 5.84 -23.30 25.56
CA GLY A 26 7.25 -23.70 25.49
C GLY A 26 7.70 -24.12 24.09
N SER A 27 6.78 -24.71 23.32
CA SER A 27 7.14 -25.54 22.18
C SER A 27 7.16 -24.77 20.87
N VAL A 28 8.32 -24.81 20.21
CA VAL A 28 8.53 -24.28 18.86
C VAL A 28 7.66 -25.00 17.84
N ASP A 29 7.46 -26.32 18.01
CA ASP A 29 6.64 -27.13 17.10
C ASP A 29 5.17 -26.77 17.22
N VAL A 30 4.68 -26.50 18.44
CA VAL A 30 3.30 -26.06 18.67
C VAL A 30 3.07 -24.68 18.03
N MET A 31 4.02 -23.74 18.17
CA MET A 31 3.94 -22.44 17.49
C MET A 31 3.93 -22.59 15.97
N GLY A 32 4.82 -23.41 15.42
CA GLY A 32 4.91 -23.68 13.98
C GLY A 32 3.64 -24.32 13.43
N ALA A 33 3.12 -25.36 14.09
CA ALA A 33 1.87 -26.01 13.71
C ALA A 33 0.69 -25.04 13.76
N THR A 34 0.61 -24.20 14.80
CA THR A 34 -0.42 -23.17 14.94
C THR A 34 -0.34 -22.16 13.79
N ALA A 35 0.87 -21.71 13.44
CA ALA A 35 1.09 -20.79 12.33
C ALA A 35 0.68 -21.41 10.98
N VAL A 36 1.00 -22.69 10.74
CA VAL A 36 0.60 -23.41 9.53
C VAL A 36 -0.92 -23.51 9.43
N VAL A 37 -1.61 -23.88 10.52
CA VAL A 37 -3.08 -24.00 10.54
C VAL A 37 -3.76 -22.66 10.20
N PHE A 38 -3.36 -21.58 10.88
CA PHE A 38 -3.93 -20.26 10.59
C PHE A 38 -3.49 -19.72 9.23
N GLY A 39 -2.29 -20.04 8.76
CA GLY A 39 -1.82 -19.66 7.43
C GLY A 39 -2.63 -20.31 6.32
N ILE A 40 -2.93 -21.62 6.42
CA ILE A 40 -3.82 -22.33 5.50
C ILE A 40 -5.23 -21.73 5.53
N ALA A 41 -5.77 -21.48 6.73
CA ALA A 41 -7.09 -20.87 6.88
C ALA A 41 -7.14 -19.49 6.20
N ALA A 42 -6.16 -18.63 6.47
CA ALA A 42 -6.11 -17.28 5.91
C ALA A 42 -5.91 -17.30 4.38
N ALA A 43 -5.07 -18.20 3.87
CA ALA A 43 -4.92 -18.43 2.43
C ALA A 43 -6.24 -18.87 1.77
N GLY A 44 -6.93 -19.84 2.36
CA GLY A 44 -8.22 -20.33 1.87
C GLY A 44 -9.30 -19.24 1.86
N ILE A 45 -9.39 -18.45 2.93
CA ILE A 45 -10.29 -17.30 3.04
C ILE A 45 -9.98 -16.28 1.93
N GLY A 46 -8.73 -15.84 1.80
CA GLY A 46 -8.33 -14.86 0.79
C GLY A 46 -8.59 -15.34 -0.65
N MET A 47 -8.30 -16.62 -0.92
CA MET A 47 -8.58 -17.23 -2.22
C MET A 47 -10.07 -17.31 -2.53
N SER A 48 -10.89 -17.69 -1.53
CA SER A 48 -12.36 -17.72 -1.67
C SER A 48 -12.91 -16.34 -2.03
N ILE A 49 -12.48 -15.29 -1.32
CA ILE A 49 -12.90 -13.91 -1.59
C ILE A 49 -12.54 -13.48 -3.01
N SER A 50 -11.32 -13.81 -3.46
CA SER A 50 -10.85 -13.45 -4.80
C SER A 50 -11.68 -14.07 -5.94
N ARG A 51 -12.33 -15.21 -5.68
CA ARG A 51 -13.18 -15.92 -6.66
C ARG A 51 -14.64 -15.45 -6.64
N THR A 52 -15.11 -14.98 -5.50
CA THR A 52 -16.52 -14.59 -5.31
C THR A 52 -16.85 -13.16 -5.76
N ASP A 53 -15.86 -12.36 -6.16
CA ASP A 53 -16.07 -10.96 -6.53
C ASP A 53 -16.07 -10.73 -8.06
N PRO A 54 -17.20 -10.31 -8.67
CA PRO A 54 -17.30 -10.07 -10.10
C PRO A 54 -16.57 -8.80 -10.58
N GLN A 55 -16.34 -7.81 -9.71
CA GLN A 55 -15.91 -6.46 -10.13
C GLN A 55 -14.40 -6.21 -10.03
N GLY A 56 -13.62 -7.21 -9.61
CA GLY A 56 -12.16 -7.15 -9.58
C GLY A 56 -11.55 -6.53 -8.31
N SER A 57 -12.37 -6.06 -7.36
CA SER A 57 -11.96 -5.60 -6.02
C SER A 57 -11.38 -6.74 -5.16
N GLY A 58 -11.70 -7.99 -5.49
CA GLY A 58 -11.15 -9.22 -4.90
C GLY A 58 -9.75 -9.59 -5.40
N LYS A 59 -9.25 -8.99 -6.50
CA LYS A 59 -7.95 -9.35 -7.09
C LYS A 59 -6.75 -9.17 -6.14
N PRO A 60 -6.63 -8.09 -5.33
CA PRO A 60 -5.56 -7.96 -4.34
C PRO A 60 -5.51 -9.12 -3.35
N TRP A 61 -6.68 -9.63 -2.92
CA TRP A 61 -6.77 -10.76 -1.99
C TRP A 61 -6.21 -12.05 -2.55
N ARG A 62 -6.20 -12.23 -3.89
CA ARG A 62 -5.52 -13.37 -4.53
C ARG A 62 -4.02 -13.32 -4.28
N TYR A 63 -3.40 -12.16 -4.49
CA TYR A 63 -1.97 -11.99 -4.24
C TYR A 63 -1.62 -12.16 -2.77
N PHE A 64 -2.41 -11.59 -1.87
CA PHE A 64 -2.19 -11.78 -0.44
C PHE A 64 -2.39 -13.24 0.01
N ALA A 65 -3.36 -13.96 -0.58
CA ALA A 65 -3.53 -15.40 -0.35
C ALA A 65 -2.33 -16.21 -0.89
N CYS A 66 -1.82 -15.88 -2.08
CA CYS A 66 -0.60 -16.48 -2.62
C CYS A 66 0.60 -16.24 -1.70
N ALA A 67 0.71 -15.04 -1.11
CA ALA A 67 1.74 -14.76 -0.11
C ALA A 67 1.61 -15.67 1.12
N ALA A 68 0.40 -15.84 1.65
CA ALA A 68 0.17 -16.75 2.77
C ALA A 68 0.53 -18.21 2.44
N ILE A 69 0.17 -18.68 1.24
CA ILE A 69 0.56 -20.01 0.74
C ILE A 69 2.09 -20.13 0.66
N ALA A 70 2.76 -19.12 0.11
CA ALA A 70 4.21 -19.11 -0.02
C ALA A 70 4.90 -19.12 1.35
N PHE A 71 4.44 -18.35 2.33
CA PHE A 71 5.02 -18.34 3.67
C PHE A 71 4.80 -19.67 4.42
N VAL A 72 3.61 -20.26 4.32
CA VAL A 72 3.35 -21.60 4.88
C VAL A 72 4.23 -22.65 4.18
N GLY A 73 4.30 -22.60 2.85
CA GLY A 73 5.15 -23.49 2.06
C GLY A 73 6.62 -23.36 2.44
N ALA A 74 7.13 -22.14 2.57
CA ALA A 74 8.49 -21.88 3.03
C ALA A 74 8.74 -22.43 4.44
N SER A 75 7.79 -22.29 5.36
CA SER A 75 7.90 -22.89 6.69
C SER A 75 8.03 -24.41 6.62
N ILE A 76 7.21 -25.08 5.80
CA ILE A 76 7.24 -26.54 5.64
C ILE A 76 8.57 -26.97 4.98
N VAL A 77 8.97 -26.32 3.89
CA VAL A 77 10.23 -26.60 3.19
C VAL A 77 11.42 -26.45 4.13
N ARG A 78 11.44 -25.42 4.99
CA ARG A 78 12.54 -25.20 5.94
C ARG A 78 12.60 -26.28 7.00
N THR A 79 11.45 -26.71 7.52
CA THR A 79 11.37 -27.82 8.47
C THR A 79 11.88 -29.11 7.83
N VAL A 80 11.39 -29.46 6.63
CA VAL A 80 11.83 -30.67 5.91
C VAL A 80 13.32 -30.62 5.59
N HIS A 81 13.83 -29.49 5.10
CA HIS A 81 15.26 -29.31 4.83
C HIS A 81 16.10 -29.48 6.11
N GLY A 82 15.64 -28.94 7.24
CA GLY A 82 16.30 -29.11 8.53
C GLY A 82 16.36 -30.57 8.99
N LEU A 83 15.30 -31.35 8.74
CA LEU A 83 15.28 -32.79 9.04
C LEU A 83 16.25 -33.59 8.14
N ILE A 84 16.44 -33.16 6.89
CA ILE A 84 17.36 -33.84 5.95
C ILE A 84 18.83 -33.56 6.29
N VAL A 85 19.14 -32.33 6.71
CA VAL A 85 20.52 -31.86 6.97
C VAL A 85 20.86 -31.93 8.48
N ASP A 86 19.97 -32.50 9.30
CA ASP A 86 20.10 -32.61 10.76
C ASP A 86 20.49 -31.28 11.44
N THR A 87 19.91 -30.18 10.95
CA THR A 87 20.18 -28.83 11.43
C THR A 87 18.84 -28.13 11.68
N THR A 88 18.62 -27.63 12.89
CA THR A 88 17.37 -26.93 13.21
C THR A 88 17.29 -25.60 12.46
N ALA A 89 16.26 -25.44 11.62
CA ALA A 89 16.00 -24.21 10.85
C ALA A 89 17.22 -23.70 10.06
N PRO A 90 17.72 -24.49 9.08
CA PRO A 90 18.92 -24.13 8.32
C PRO A 90 18.73 -22.81 7.58
N PHE A 91 19.76 -21.98 7.60
CA PHE A 91 19.80 -20.69 6.91
C PHE A 91 21.20 -20.45 6.31
N PRO A 92 21.31 -20.24 4.98
CA PRO A 92 20.25 -20.22 3.97
C PRO A 92 19.61 -21.61 3.71
N SER A 93 18.47 -21.63 3.03
CA SER A 93 17.70 -22.83 2.69
C SER A 93 16.91 -22.62 1.37
N PRO A 94 16.55 -23.70 0.63
CA PRO A 94 15.61 -23.61 -0.48
C PRO A 94 14.26 -22.93 -0.13
N ALA A 95 13.89 -22.96 1.15
CA ALA A 95 12.72 -22.25 1.67
C ALA A 95 12.79 -20.73 1.49
N ASP A 96 13.98 -20.15 1.34
CA ASP A 96 14.14 -18.70 1.23
C ASP A 96 13.65 -18.17 -0.11
N ALA A 97 13.87 -18.90 -1.20
CA ALA A 97 13.30 -18.56 -2.50
C ALA A 97 11.75 -18.55 -2.44
N VAL A 98 11.16 -19.51 -1.73
CA VAL A 98 9.71 -19.60 -1.55
C VAL A 98 9.20 -18.43 -0.70
N ALA A 99 9.88 -18.10 0.40
CA ALA A 99 9.50 -16.97 1.25
C ALA A 99 9.63 -15.60 0.54
N LEU A 100 10.66 -15.42 -0.29
CA LEU A 100 10.81 -14.21 -1.11
C LEU A 100 9.67 -14.05 -2.11
N SER A 101 9.20 -15.15 -2.73
CA SER A 101 8.01 -15.12 -3.59
C SER A 101 6.76 -14.65 -2.83
N GLY A 102 6.67 -14.96 -1.54
CA GLY A 102 5.62 -14.47 -0.65
C GLY A 102 5.66 -12.95 -0.47
N HIS A 103 6.85 -12.38 -0.25
CA HIS A 103 7.04 -10.93 -0.17
C HIS A 103 6.66 -10.25 -1.49
N VAL A 104 7.10 -10.79 -2.63
CA VAL A 104 6.73 -10.28 -3.96
C VAL A 104 5.21 -10.29 -4.14
N CYS A 105 4.53 -11.37 -3.72
CA CYS A 105 3.07 -11.43 -3.75
C CYS A 105 2.42 -10.33 -2.87
N LEU A 106 2.94 -10.08 -1.66
CA LEU A 106 2.44 -8.97 -0.83
C LEU A 106 2.61 -7.61 -1.51
N VAL A 107 3.76 -7.37 -2.12
CA VAL A 107 4.05 -6.14 -2.87
C VAL A 107 3.06 -5.98 -4.02
N LEU A 108 2.88 -7.00 -4.86
CA LEU A 108 1.95 -6.96 -6.00
C LEU A 108 0.50 -6.74 -5.54
N GLY A 109 0.07 -7.39 -4.46
CA GLY A 109 -1.26 -7.20 -3.89
C GLY A 109 -1.49 -5.77 -3.40
N GLY A 110 -0.51 -5.19 -2.71
CA GLY A 110 -0.60 -3.81 -2.22
C GLY A 110 -0.44 -2.76 -3.33
N LEU A 111 0.35 -3.05 -4.38
CA LEU A 111 0.47 -2.22 -5.57
C LEU A 111 -0.87 -2.14 -6.31
N LEU A 112 -1.48 -3.30 -6.58
CA LEU A 112 -2.79 -3.40 -7.21
C LEU A 112 -3.87 -2.71 -6.37
N LEU A 113 -3.85 -2.92 -5.05
CA LEU A 113 -4.82 -2.29 -4.15
C LEU A 113 -4.72 -0.76 -4.16
N GLY A 114 -3.50 -0.20 -4.20
CA GLY A 114 -3.32 1.25 -4.32
C GLY A 114 -3.76 1.78 -5.68
N HIS A 115 -3.48 1.05 -6.76
CA HIS A 115 -3.93 1.41 -8.11
C HIS A 115 -5.46 1.46 -8.20
N LEU A 116 -6.16 0.46 -7.64
CA LEU A 116 -7.63 0.42 -7.61
C LEU A 116 -8.24 1.57 -6.81
N ARG A 117 -7.56 2.04 -5.75
CA ARG A 117 -8.05 3.15 -4.92
C ARG A 117 -7.95 4.52 -5.57
N SER A 118 -6.87 4.82 -6.29
CA SER A 118 -6.61 6.17 -6.80
C SER A 118 -5.53 6.20 -7.90
N PRO A 119 -5.87 5.90 -9.16
CA PRO A 119 -4.91 5.92 -10.28
C PRO A 119 -4.19 7.27 -10.44
N GLU A 120 -4.90 8.38 -10.26
CA GLU A 120 -4.35 9.73 -10.46
C GLU A 120 -3.43 10.22 -9.33
N ARG A 121 -3.50 9.62 -8.14
CA ARG A 121 -2.81 10.11 -6.92
C ARG A 121 -1.76 9.14 -6.39
N ASP A 122 -1.43 8.10 -7.16
CA ASP A 122 -0.58 7.00 -6.72
C ASP A 122 0.83 7.46 -6.32
N ARG A 123 1.42 8.41 -7.06
CA ARG A 123 2.80 8.89 -6.83
C ARG A 123 3.01 9.54 -5.46
N ALA A 124 2.11 10.43 -5.05
CA ALA A 124 2.23 11.11 -3.76
C ALA A 124 2.06 10.14 -2.59
N ALA A 125 1.14 9.18 -2.72
CA ALA A 125 0.96 8.14 -1.71
C ALA A 125 2.17 7.21 -1.62
N ILE A 126 2.76 6.80 -2.76
CA ILE A 126 4.00 5.99 -2.79
C ILE A 126 5.11 6.67 -2.01
N ILE A 127 5.33 7.97 -2.24
CA ILE A 127 6.36 8.73 -1.53
C ILE A 127 6.07 8.81 -0.04
N ASP A 128 4.82 9.09 0.35
CA ASP A 128 4.43 9.13 1.76
C ASP A 128 4.66 7.77 2.46
N GLY A 129 4.34 6.67 1.78
CA GLY A 129 4.61 5.32 2.29
C GLY A 129 6.10 4.99 2.38
N ALA A 130 6.89 5.39 1.38
CA ALA A 130 8.34 5.19 1.38
C ALA A 130 9.03 5.96 2.52
N ILE A 131 8.61 7.21 2.78
CA ILE A 131 9.12 8.02 3.89
C ILE A 131 8.87 7.31 5.24
N ILE A 132 7.66 6.79 5.43
CA ILE A 132 7.31 6.07 6.66
C ILE A 132 8.14 4.79 6.79
N ALA A 133 8.23 3.99 5.74
CA ALA A 133 8.97 2.74 5.76
C ALA A 133 10.46 2.94 6.05
N ILE A 134 11.12 3.85 5.33
CA ILE A 134 12.54 4.20 5.54
C ILE A 134 12.75 4.73 6.96
N GLY A 135 11.86 5.58 7.46
CA GLY A 135 11.92 6.09 8.83
C GLY A 135 11.86 4.97 9.87
N VAL A 136 10.90 4.04 9.74
CA VAL A 136 10.71 2.92 10.67
C VAL A 136 11.82 1.88 10.58
N GLU A 137 12.40 1.70 9.39
CA GLU A 137 13.47 0.74 9.14
C GLU A 137 14.86 1.26 9.54
N THR A 138 15.06 2.58 9.55
CA THR A 138 16.34 3.21 9.91
C THR A 138 16.93 2.71 11.23
N PRO A 139 16.18 2.60 12.36
CA PRO A 139 16.70 2.05 13.60
C PRO A 139 17.21 0.61 13.44
N VAL A 140 16.49 -0.24 12.71
CA VAL A 140 16.85 -1.65 12.48
C VAL A 140 18.17 -1.71 11.70
N TRP A 141 18.30 -0.90 10.64
CA TRP A 141 19.54 -0.85 9.85
C TRP A 141 20.72 -0.29 10.63
N ALA A 142 20.50 0.82 11.34
CA ALA A 142 21.52 1.52 12.10
C ALA A 142 22.08 0.69 13.26
N THR A 143 21.23 -0.09 13.93
CA THR A 143 21.60 -0.78 15.18
C THR A 143 21.88 -2.27 15.00
N LEU A 144 21.26 -2.94 14.01
CA LEU A 144 21.34 -4.39 13.86
C LEU A 144 21.93 -4.78 12.51
N LEU A 145 21.34 -4.30 11.41
CA LEU A 145 21.61 -4.86 10.10
C LEU A 145 22.99 -4.45 9.56
N VAL A 146 23.40 -3.18 9.69
CA VAL A 146 24.73 -2.76 9.21
C VAL A 146 25.87 -3.47 9.94
N PRO A 147 25.91 -3.53 11.28
CA PRO A 147 26.90 -4.34 11.99
C PRO A 147 26.94 -5.79 11.48
N TYR A 148 25.77 -6.40 11.29
CA TYR A 148 25.66 -7.78 10.78
C TYR A 148 26.17 -7.95 9.35
N LEU A 149 25.85 -7.01 8.45
CA LEU A 149 26.26 -7.06 7.04
C LEU A 149 27.78 -6.92 6.86
N PHE A 150 28.46 -6.23 7.77
CA PHE A 150 29.90 -6.03 7.72
C PHE A 150 30.69 -6.96 8.64
N ASP A 151 30.04 -7.86 9.37
CA ASP A 151 30.71 -8.87 10.17
C ASP A 151 31.38 -9.92 9.27
N PRO A 152 32.73 -10.01 9.25
CA PRO A 152 33.44 -10.97 8.41
C PRO A 152 33.32 -12.41 8.90
N SER A 153 32.88 -12.63 10.16
CA SER A 153 32.70 -13.97 10.72
C SER A 153 31.46 -14.69 10.18
N VAL A 154 30.49 -13.93 9.64
CA VAL A 154 29.25 -14.47 9.08
C VAL A 154 29.42 -14.78 7.58
N PRO A 155 28.96 -15.95 7.08
CA PRO A 155 28.97 -16.26 5.66
C PRO A 155 28.30 -15.17 4.81
N LEU A 156 28.90 -14.84 3.66
CA LEU A 156 28.42 -13.76 2.78
C LEU A 156 26.97 -13.95 2.35
N GLU A 157 26.60 -15.18 2.02
CA GLU A 157 25.24 -15.58 1.63
C GLU A 157 24.19 -15.27 2.71
N GLN A 158 24.49 -15.53 3.98
CA GLN A 158 23.58 -15.23 5.09
C GLN A 158 23.40 -13.73 5.27
N ARG A 159 24.48 -12.96 5.10
CA ARG A 159 24.47 -11.49 5.17
C ARG A 159 23.61 -10.89 4.07
N LEU A 160 23.89 -11.26 2.82
CA LEU A 160 23.16 -10.75 1.65
C LEU A 160 21.67 -11.12 1.72
N LEU A 161 21.35 -12.37 2.08
CA LEU A 161 19.98 -12.83 2.12
C LEU A 161 19.16 -12.14 3.21
N ASN A 162 19.73 -11.93 4.41
CA ASN A 162 19.08 -11.15 5.47
C ASN A 162 18.86 -9.69 5.03
N GLY A 163 19.85 -9.07 4.37
CA GLY A 163 19.69 -7.75 3.77
C GLY A 163 18.55 -7.67 2.76
N ILE A 164 18.38 -8.70 1.92
CA ILE A 164 17.25 -8.80 0.98
C ILE A 164 15.92 -8.94 1.73
N TYR A 165 15.83 -9.76 2.78
CA TYR A 165 14.61 -9.89 3.58
C TYR A 165 14.20 -8.56 4.21
N SER A 166 15.15 -7.85 4.83
CA SER A 166 14.88 -6.55 5.43
C SER A 166 14.36 -5.54 4.39
N ALA A 167 15.05 -5.43 3.25
CA ALA A 167 14.62 -4.57 2.15
C ALA A 167 13.24 -4.95 1.57
N MET A 168 12.93 -6.25 1.46
CA MET A 168 11.61 -6.70 1.02
C MET A 168 10.52 -6.33 2.03
N THR A 169 10.79 -6.51 3.32
CA THR A 169 9.86 -6.14 4.39
C THR A 169 9.60 -4.64 4.42
N ALA A 170 10.61 -3.81 4.13
CA ALA A 170 10.48 -2.38 3.94
C ALA A 170 9.58 -1.99 2.78
N ILE A 171 9.76 -2.64 1.62
CA ILE A 171 8.94 -2.36 0.43
C ILE A 171 7.49 -2.74 0.70
N VAL A 172 7.23 -3.87 1.37
CA VAL A 172 5.88 -4.25 1.81
C VAL A 172 5.30 -3.19 2.75
N LEU A 173 6.09 -2.72 3.73
CA LEU A 173 5.69 -1.67 4.65
C LEU A 173 5.38 -0.35 3.93
N ALA A 174 6.16 0.02 2.92
CA ALA A 174 5.93 1.23 2.11
C ALA A 174 4.65 1.12 1.29
N VAL A 175 4.46 -0.02 0.61
CA VAL A 175 3.35 -0.27 -0.32
C VAL A 175 2.02 -0.44 0.41
N VAL A 176 2.01 -0.99 1.62
CA VAL A 176 0.81 -1.07 2.45
C VAL A 176 0.65 0.19 3.29
N GLY A 177 1.72 0.74 3.85
CA GLY A 177 1.71 1.97 4.65
C GLY A 177 1.19 3.18 3.88
N ARG A 178 1.50 3.33 2.58
CA ARG A 178 0.93 4.39 1.74
C ARG A 178 -0.59 4.38 1.72
N LEU A 179 -1.23 3.23 1.91
CA LEU A 179 -2.69 3.10 1.91
C LEU A 179 -3.32 3.68 3.19
N ALA A 180 -2.54 3.89 4.27
CA ALA A 180 -2.99 4.55 5.50
C ALA A 180 -3.00 6.06 5.32
N VAL A 181 -2.07 6.53 4.49
CA VAL A 181 -1.90 7.94 4.17
C VAL A 181 -2.82 8.34 3.03
N GLY A 182 -3.03 7.51 2.01
CA GLY A 182 -3.82 7.83 0.81
C GLY A 182 -5.32 8.09 1.03
N PRO A 183 -6.01 8.69 0.04
CA PRO A 183 -7.46 8.83 0.05
C PRO A 183 -8.15 7.46 -0.08
N GLY A 184 -9.15 7.19 0.75
CA GLY A 184 -9.88 5.92 0.77
C GLY A 184 -10.54 5.65 2.13
N ALA A 185 -11.49 4.71 2.17
CA ALA A 185 -12.08 4.31 3.44
C ALA A 185 -11.03 3.62 4.32
N ARG A 186 -10.75 4.19 5.50
CA ARG A 186 -9.93 3.55 6.55
C ARG A 186 -10.77 2.50 7.27
N THR A 187 -11.20 1.48 6.53
CA THR A 187 -12.03 0.41 7.06
C THR A 187 -11.25 -0.40 8.10
N VAL A 188 -11.99 -1.16 8.92
CA VAL A 188 -11.36 -2.06 9.90
C VAL A 188 -10.51 -3.13 9.20
N SER A 189 -10.99 -3.68 8.07
CA SER A 189 -10.23 -4.63 7.24
C SER A 189 -8.86 -4.07 6.85
N TYR A 190 -8.82 -2.81 6.40
CA TYR A 190 -7.57 -2.14 6.07
C TYR A 190 -6.62 -2.02 7.28
N ARG A 191 -7.12 -1.63 8.45
CA ARG A 191 -6.31 -1.52 9.67
C ARG A 191 -5.74 -2.87 10.11
N LEU A 192 -6.52 -3.94 9.99
CA LEU A 192 -6.05 -5.29 10.26
C LEU A 192 -4.96 -5.70 9.26
N LEU A 193 -5.13 -5.45 7.96
CA LEU A 193 -4.09 -5.72 6.95
C LEU A 193 -2.79 -4.96 7.24
N ALA A 194 -2.89 -3.65 7.53
CA ALA A 194 -1.74 -2.85 7.92
C ALA A 194 -1.08 -3.35 9.21
N GLY A 195 -1.89 -3.79 10.19
CA GLY A 195 -1.41 -4.41 11.42
C GLY A 195 -0.67 -5.72 11.16
N ALA A 196 -1.16 -6.57 10.26
CA ALA A 196 -0.47 -7.81 9.87
C ALA A 196 0.88 -7.51 9.22
N VAL A 197 0.96 -6.50 8.34
CA VAL A 197 2.24 -6.06 7.74
C VAL A 197 3.20 -5.49 8.78
N LEU A 198 2.70 -4.70 9.74
CA LEU A 198 3.52 -4.22 10.84
C LEU A 198 4.05 -5.39 11.68
N LEU A 199 3.23 -6.41 11.95
CA LEU A 199 3.67 -7.61 12.65
C LEU A 199 4.72 -8.40 11.86
N ILE A 200 4.62 -8.45 10.52
CA ILE A 200 5.68 -9.03 9.66
C ILE A 200 6.99 -8.26 9.85
N PHE A 201 6.95 -6.92 9.83
CA PHE A 201 8.13 -6.09 10.09
C PHE A 201 8.72 -6.33 11.49
N VAL A 202 7.88 -6.42 12.52
CA VAL A 202 8.35 -6.71 13.88
C VAL A 202 8.96 -8.12 13.95
N GLN A 203 8.35 -9.11 13.30
CA GLN A 203 8.89 -10.46 13.24
C GLN A 203 10.25 -10.50 12.52
N ASP A 204 10.40 -9.77 11.41
CA ASP A 204 11.67 -9.65 10.67
C ASP A 204 12.76 -9.03 11.56
N ALA A 205 12.47 -7.90 12.23
CA ALA A 205 13.40 -7.26 13.15
C ALA A 205 13.80 -8.20 14.32
N LEU A 206 12.85 -8.92 14.92
CA LEU A 206 13.13 -9.91 15.96
C LEU A 206 13.96 -11.08 15.44
N THR A 207 13.73 -11.51 14.20
CA THR A 207 14.51 -12.56 13.54
C THR A 207 15.96 -12.10 13.35
N THR A 208 16.19 -10.86 12.92
CA THR A 208 17.53 -10.27 12.83
C THR A 208 18.19 -10.18 14.20
N VAL A 209 17.47 -9.77 15.25
CA VAL A 209 17.99 -9.79 16.63
C VAL A 209 18.42 -11.20 17.05
N ASN A 210 17.61 -12.23 16.74
CA ASN A 210 17.92 -13.62 17.05
C ASN A 210 19.19 -14.10 16.34
N ILE A 211 19.32 -13.78 15.06
CA ILE A 211 20.48 -14.16 14.25
C ILE A 211 21.75 -13.47 14.78
N VAL A 212 21.68 -12.18 15.10
CA VAL A 212 22.84 -11.37 15.52
C VAL A 212 23.30 -11.72 16.93
N ASN A 213 22.37 -11.75 17.89
CA ASN A 213 22.72 -11.87 19.30
C ASN A 213 22.77 -13.33 19.79
N GLY A 214 22.41 -14.30 18.94
CA GLY A 214 22.28 -15.71 19.32
C GLY A 214 21.26 -15.93 20.44
N LEU A 215 20.44 -14.92 20.74
CA LEU A 215 19.41 -15.00 21.75
C LEU A 215 18.35 -15.95 21.21
N SER A 216 18.06 -17.00 21.96
CA SER A 216 17.00 -17.95 21.65
C SER A 216 15.62 -17.33 21.93
N PHE A 217 15.37 -16.11 21.44
CA PHE A 217 14.07 -15.49 21.61
C PHE A 217 13.06 -16.24 20.76
N ARG A 218 12.18 -16.97 21.44
CA ARG A 218 11.03 -17.67 20.86
C ARG A 218 9.94 -16.70 20.35
N TYR A 219 10.15 -15.39 20.49
CA TYR A 219 9.16 -14.36 20.20
C TYR A 219 8.94 -14.14 18.71
N ASP A 220 9.97 -14.31 17.87
CA ASP A 220 9.81 -14.25 16.40
C ASP A 220 8.85 -15.35 15.91
N ARG A 221 9.04 -16.59 16.34
CA ARG A 221 8.16 -17.71 15.98
C ARG A 221 6.77 -17.57 16.58
N ALA A 222 6.65 -16.95 17.75
CA ALA A 222 5.37 -16.68 18.39
C ALA A 222 4.52 -15.67 17.60
N LEU A 223 5.13 -14.81 16.78
CA LEU A 223 4.41 -13.83 15.95
C LEU A 223 3.85 -14.40 14.64
N ALA A 224 4.34 -15.55 14.18
CA ALA A 224 3.93 -16.14 12.91
C ALA A 224 2.42 -16.42 12.84
N ALA A 225 1.86 -17.04 13.88
CA ALA A 225 0.42 -17.31 13.95
C ALA A 225 -0.43 -16.03 14.05
N PRO A 226 -0.13 -15.07 14.95
CA PRO A 226 -0.83 -13.78 15.00
C PRO A 226 -0.88 -13.04 13.66
N ILE A 227 0.19 -13.06 12.86
CA ILE A 227 0.21 -12.44 11.52
C ILE A 227 -0.90 -13.04 10.65
N PHE A 228 -0.97 -14.37 10.54
CA PHE A 228 -1.99 -15.05 9.75
C PHE A 228 -3.40 -14.87 10.31
N VAL A 229 -3.54 -14.83 11.64
CA VAL A 229 -4.83 -14.58 12.30
C VAL A 229 -5.35 -13.17 11.97
N VAL A 230 -4.52 -12.15 12.11
CA VAL A 230 -4.89 -10.76 11.81
C VAL A 230 -5.17 -10.60 10.31
N PHE A 231 -4.35 -11.22 9.45
CA PHE A 231 -4.56 -11.23 8.01
C PHE A 231 -5.87 -11.93 7.60
N GLY A 232 -6.15 -13.12 8.15
CA GLY A 232 -7.40 -13.85 7.91
C GLY A 232 -8.62 -13.12 8.44
N ALA A 233 -8.51 -12.43 9.58
CA ALA A 233 -9.55 -11.55 10.12
C ALA A 233 -9.81 -10.35 9.21
N ALA A 234 -8.74 -9.74 8.65
CA ALA A 234 -8.86 -8.67 7.65
C ALA A 234 -9.66 -9.16 6.43
N ALA A 235 -9.35 -10.36 5.96
CA ALA A 235 -10.02 -10.99 4.84
C ALA A 235 -11.49 -11.35 5.16
N LEU A 236 -11.80 -11.84 6.36
CA LEU A 236 -13.19 -12.16 6.75
C LEU A 236 -14.08 -10.94 6.98
N HIS A 237 -13.48 -9.78 7.28
CA HIS A 237 -14.21 -8.57 7.68
C HIS A 237 -15.28 -8.17 6.62
N PRO A 238 -16.47 -7.67 7.03
CA PRO A 238 -17.51 -7.23 6.10
C PRO A 238 -17.03 -6.21 5.04
N ASP A 239 -16.20 -5.26 5.46
CA ASP A 239 -15.63 -4.21 4.61
C ASP A 239 -14.40 -4.66 3.78
N ARG A 240 -14.19 -5.97 3.58
CA ARG A 240 -13.02 -6.52 2.87
C ARG A 240 -12.93 -6.13 1.40
N LEU A 241 -14.05 -5.82 0.73
CA LEU A 241 -14.05 -5.35 -0.67
C LEU A 241 -13.98 -3.83 -0.74
N ALA A 242 -14.56 -3.14 0.24
CA ALA A 242 -14.48 -1.69 0.40
C ALA A 242 -13.05 -1.17 0.61
N ILE A 243 -12.08 -2.06 0.88
CA ILE A 243 -10.66 -1.67 0.87
C ILE A 243 -10.20 -1.26 -0.54
N ALA A 244 -10.78 -1.80 -1.61
CA ALA A 244 -10.37 -1.52 -2.99
C ALA A 244 -11.19 -0.39 -3.63
N GLU A 245 -12.33 -0.03 -3.04
CA GLU A 245 -13.21 1.01 -3.57
C GLU A 245 -12.56 2.40 -3.54
N ALA A 246 -12.48 3.02 -4.71
CA ALA A 246 -12.13 4.43 -4.86
C ALA A 246 -13.29 5.31 -4.36
N ARG A 247 -13.16 5.92 -3.18
CA ARG A 247 -14.19 6.86 -2.70
C ARG A 247 -14.09 8.18 -3.45
N ALA A 248 -15.22 8.61 -4.02
CA ALA A 248 -15.34 9.87 -4.74
C ALA A 248 -14.93 11.07 -3.84
N ARG A 249 -13.97 11.85 -4.35
CA ARG A 249 -13.64 13.25 -3.99
C ARG A 249 -13.91 13.64 -2.53
N LEU A 250 -13.05 13.20 -1.62
CA LEU A 250 -12.79 14.01 -0.43
C LEU A 250 -11.72 15.05 -0.80
N GLU A 251 -12.05 16.32 -0.53
CA GLU A 251 -11.18 17.47 -0.69
C GLU A 251 -9.80 17.22 -0.09
N VAL A 252 -8.77 17.74 -0.75
CA VAL A 252 -7.36 17.59 -0.36
C VAL A 252 -7.10 18.45 0.86
N HIS A 253 -7.50 17.98 2.04
CA HIS A 253 -7.02 18.52 3.29
C HIS A 253 -5.75 17.78 3.70
N LEU A 254 -4.70 18.55 4.03
CA LEU A 254 -3.56 18.04 4.77
C LEU A 254 -4.07 17.62 6.15
N SER A 255 -4.33 16.33 6.32
CA SER A 255 -4.56 15.80 7.65
C SER A 255 -3.27 15.99 8.45
N TRP A 256 -3.35 16.69 9.58
CA TRP A 256 -2.25 16.88 10.54
C TRP A 256 -1.54 15.56 10.89
N GLN A 257 -2.26 14.43 10.84
CA GLN A 257 -1.69 13.10 11.04
C GLN A 257 -0.62 12.74 10.00
N ARG A 258 -0.78 13.16 8.74
CA ARG A 258 0.20 12.92 7.68
C ARG A 258 1.47 13.72 7.91
N VAL A 259 1.31 15.01 8.24
CA VAL A 259 2.43 15.90 8.55
C VAL A 259 3.19 15.37 9.76
N ALA A 260 2.48 14.99 10.83
CA ALA A 260 3.08 14.38 12.00
C ALA A 260 3.86 13.10 11.67
N ALA A 261 3.30 12.20 10.85
CA ALA A 261 4.00 10.97 10.44
C ALA A 261 5.29 11.27 9.66
N LEU A 262 5.25 12.21 8.70
CA LEU A 262 6.43 12.64 7.94
C LEU A 262 7.51 13.25 8.83
N VAL A 263 7.10 14.14 9.76
CA VAL A 263 8.02 14.78 10.72
C VAL A 263 8.65 13.74 11.63
N VAL A 264 7.85 12.82 12.18
CA VAL A 264 8.37 11.72 13.00
C VAL A 264 9.37 10.90 12.20
N SER A 265 9.06 10.50 10.96
CA SER A 265 9.98 9.75 10.11
C SER A 265 11.31 10.49 9.85
N LEU A 266 11.27 11.81 9.63
CA LEU A 266 12.46 12.63 9.45
C LEU A 266 13.29 12.79 10.74
N LEU A 267 12.65 12.75 11.91
CA LEU A 267 13.32 12.85 13.21
C LEU A 267 13.94 11.52 13.67
N ILE A 268 13.52 10.38 13.13
CA ILE A 268 14.07 9.08 13.55
C ILE A 268 15.59 8.99 13.35
N PRO A 269 16.18 9.28 12.17
CA PRO A 269 17.64 9.19 12.00
C PRO A 269 18.46 10.00 13.02
N PRO A 270 18.19 11.31 13.27
CA PRO A 270 18.94 12.05 14.29
C PRO A 270 18.66 11.56 15.72
N ILE A 271 17.45 11.09 16.03
CA ILE A 271 17.15 10.48 17.33
C ILE A 271 17.98 9.20 17.54
N VAL A 272 18.09 8.34 16.52
CA VAL A 272 18.88 7.11 16.59
C VAL A 272 20.34 7.42 16.89
N ILE A 273 20.93 8.41 16.22
CA ILE A 273 22.29 8.86 16.52
C ILE A 273 22.40 9.42 17.95
N GLY A 274 21.46 10.26 18.37
CA GLY A 274 21.44 10.82 19.72
C GLY A 274 21.38 9.75 20.80
N VAL A 275 20.58 8.70 20.58
CA VAL A 275 20.50 7.54 21.47
C VAL A 275 21.82 6.76 21.48
N GLN A 276 22.41 6.45 20.31
CA GLN A 276 23.69 5.74 20.21
C GLN A 276 24.81 6.48 20.96
N LEU A 277 24.89 7.80 20.80
CA LEU A 277 25.85 8.64 21.52
C LEU A 277 25.60 8.64 23.04
N ALA A 278 24.33 8.70 23.47
CA ALA A 278 23.97 8.69 24.88
C ALA A 278 24.21 7.31 25.55
N THR A 279 24.10 6.22 24.80
CA THR A 279 24.37 4.85 25.28
C THR A 279 25.84 4.44 25.13
N GLY A 280 26.71 5.30 24.59
CA GLY A 280 28.12 5.00 24.35
C GLY A 280 28.38 4.00 23.22
N SER A 281 27.40 3.79 22.33
CA SER A 281 27.53 2.93 21.15
C SER A 281 28.19 3.68 19.99
N GLU A 282 28.93 2.98 19.13
CA GLU A 282 29.48 3.60 17.92
C GLU A 282 28.35 4.07 16.98
N PRO A 283 28.29 5.37 16.65
CA PRO A 283 27.19 5.89 15.87
C PRO A 283 27.29 5.44 14.41
N SER A 284 26.19 4.91 13.87
CA SER A 284 26.12 4.48 12.46
C SER A 284 25.90 5.70 11.55
N LEU A 285 26.90 6.58 11.45
CA LEU A 285 26.82 7.85 10.73
C LEU A 285 26.45 7.68 9.26
N ALA A 286 26.92 6.62 8.62
CA ALA A 286 26.60 6.31 7.22
C ALA A 286 25.09 6.07 7.02
N VAL A 287 24.47 5.22 7.85
CA VAL A 287 23.03 4.92 7.77
C VAL A 287 22.22 6.17 8.04
N ALA A 288 22.55 6.91 9.10
CA ALA A 288 21.82 8.13 9.43
C ALA A 288 21.93 9.19 8.33
N SER A 289 23.13 9.39 7.76
CA SER A 289 23.35 10.36 6.69
C SER A 289 22.62 9.98 5.40
N VAL A 290 22.70 8.71 5.00
CA VAL A 290 22.00 8.21 3.80
C VAL A 290 20.48 8.26 3.99
N SER A 291 19.96 7.74 5.10
CA SER A 291 18.54 7.80 5.41
C SER A 291 18.04 9.25 5.45
N MET A 292 18.75 10.16 6.11
CA MET A 292 18.36 11.56 6.19
C MET A 292 18.41 12.26 4.84
N GLY A 293 19.42 11.98 4.00
CA GLY A 293 19.49 12.47 2.63
C GLY A 293 18.31 11.99 1.77
N VAL A 294 18.04 10.68 1.79
CA VAL A 294 16.92 10.09 1.03
C VAL A 294 15.57 10.63 1.52
N LEU A 295 15.34 10.68 2.84
CA LEU A 295 14.12 11.21 3.42
C LEU A 295 13.91 12.68 3.07
N THR A 296 14.98 13.49 3.05
CA THR A 296 14.92 14.91 2.66
C THR A 296 14.54 15.06 1.18
N LEU A 297 15.14 14.27 0.29
CA LEU A 297 14.80 14.27 -1.14
C LEU A 297 13.35 13.84 -1.37
N LEU A 298 12.90 12.79 -0.68
CA LEU A 298 11.50 12.33 -0.75
C LEU A 298 10.53 13.38 -0.21
N ALA A 299 10.86 14.06 0.90
CA ALA A 299 10.04 15.14 1.46
C ALA A 299 9.95 16.34 0.51
N MET A 300 11.05 16.69 -0.17
CA MET A 300 11.04 17.75 -1.19
C MET A 300 10.18 17.37 -2.39
N THR A 301 10.34 16.14 -2.92
CA THR A 301 9.47 15.65 -4.00
C THR A 301 8.01 15.64 -3.56
N ARG A 302 7.72 15.30 -2.29
CA ARG A 302 6.36 15.37 -1.75
C ARG A 302 5.80 16.79 -1.74
N PHE A 303 6.58 17.76 -1.30
CA PHE A 303 6.19 19.17 -1.26
C PHE A 303 5.91 19.71 -2.67
N THR A 304 6.74 19.36 -3.66
CA THR A 304 6.49 19.78 -5.05
C THR A 304 5.22 19.15 -5.63
N LEU A 305 4.94 17.87 -5.34
CA LEU A 305 3.68 17.23 -5.75
C LEU A 305 2.46 17.87 -5.07
N LEU A 306 2.61 18.28 -3.80
CA LEU A 306 1.56 18.98 -3.07
C LEU A 306 1.31 20.38 -3.67
N ALA A 307 2.36 21.15 -3.94
CA ALA A 307 2.26 22.47 -4.58
C ALA A 307 1.57 22.38 -5.94
N LYS A 308 2.00 21.44 -6.80
CA LYS A 308 1.34 21.19 -8.10
C LYS A 308 -0.14 20.79 -7.96
N SER A 309 -0.47 20.01 -6.93
CA SER A 309 -1.87 19.66 -6.65
C SER A 309 -2.68 20.88 -6.21
N GLN A 310 -2.11 21.77 -5.41
CA GLN A 310 -2.77 23.01 -4.97
C GLN A 310 -2.95 23.98 -6.13
N GLU A 311 -1.94 24.18 -6.97
CA GLU A 311 -2.02 24.98 -8.20
C GLU A 311 -3.13 24.48 -9.12
N ARG A 312 -3.23 23.15 -9.32
CA ARG A 312 -4.30 22.55 -10.12
C ARG A 312 -5.68 22.80 -9.51
N SER A 313 -5.83 22.67 -8.19
CA SER A 313 -7.09 22.97 -7.50
C SER A 313 -7.47 24.44 -7.58
N ALA A 314 -6.52 25.35 -7.36
CA ALA A 314 -6.74 26.80 -7.46
C ALA A 314 -7.11 27.21 -8.90
N ARG A 315 -6.44 26.62 -9.91
CA ARG A 315 -6.78 26.82 -11.32
C ARG A 315 -8.20 26.37 -11.63
N LEU A 316 -8.60 25.18 -11.18
CA LEU A 316 -9.96 24.67 -11.38
C LEU A 316 -11.02 25.53 -10.69
N GLN A 317 -10.75 26.00 -9.47
CA GLN A 317 -11.63 26.93 -8.76
C GLN A 317 -11.76 28.27 -9.48
N GLY A 318 -10.66 28.78 -10.05
CA GLY A 318 -10.67 29.98 -10.90
C GLY A 318 -11.55 29.79 -12.14
N ILE A 319 -11.36 28.69 -12.88
CA ILE A 319 -12.18 28.35 -14.05
C ILE A 319 -13.67 28.23 -13.66
N GLN A 320 -13.99 27.59 -12.53
CA GLN A 320 -15.37 27.48 -12.04
C GLN A 320 -15.97 28.83 -11.64
N ARG A 321 -15.19 29.69 -10.98
CA ARG A 321 -15.63 31.02 -10.57
C ARG A 321 -15.92 31.91 -11.79
N ASP A 322 -15.01 31.91 -12.76
CA ASP A 322 -15.17 32.64 -14.02
C ASP A 322 -16.38 32.12 -14.82
N ALA A 323 -16.52 30.79 -14.93
CA ALA A 323 -17.66 30.17 -15.59
C ALA A 323 -18.99 30.53 -14.92
N ASN A 324 -19.05 30.52 -13.58
CA ASN A 324 -20.25 30.90 -12.85
C ASN A 324 -20.60 32.39 -13.05
N ALA A 325 -19.60 33.28 -13.10
CA ALA A 325 -19.81 34.70 -13.38
C ALA A 325 -20.32 34.91 -14.81
N ASP A 326 -19.71 34.25 -15.79
CA ASP A 326 -20.11 34.32 -17.20
C ASP A 326 -21.53 33.75 -17.41
N LEU A 327 -21.88 32.65 -16.72
CA LEU A 327 -23.22 32.05 -16.76
C LEU A 327 -24.27 32.97 -16.13
N ALA A 328 -23.96 33.63 -15.01
CA ALA A 328 -24.87 34.56 -14.37
C ALA A 328 -25.15 35.81 -15.23
N GLY A 329 -24.21 36.20 -16.10
CA GLY A 329 -24.36 37.30 -17.04
C GLY A 329 -25.05 36.93 -18.37
N ALA A 330 -25.25 35.64 -18.66
CA ALA A 330 -25.82 35.20 -19.92
C ALA A 330 -27.36 35.36 -19.95
N SER A 331 -27.85 36.22 -20.84
CA SER A 331 -29.28 36.53 -20.98
C SER A 331 -30.00 35.72 -22.08
N SER A 332 -29.31 34.80 -22.75
CA SER A 332 -29.88 33.97 -23.82
C SER A 332 -29.38 32.53 -23.77
N ARG A 333 -30.22 31.60 -24.28
CA ARG A 333 -29.89 30.16 -24.39
C ARG A 333 -28.60 29.93 -25.20
N HIS A 334 -28.39 30.71 -26.25
CA HIS A 334 -27.16 30.70 -27.05
C HIS A 334 -25.94 31.19 -26.26
N GLY A 335 -26.11 32.25 -25.46
CA GLY A 335 -25.06 32.75 -24.56
C GLY A 335 -24.63 31.70 -23.53
N LEU A 336 -25.60 31.00 -22.94
CA LEU A 336 -25.34 29.91 -21.98
C LEU A 336 -24.54 28.77 -22.61
N TYR A 337 -24.91 28.33 -23.82
CA TYR A 337 -24.18 27.27 -24.54
C TYR A 337 -22.74 27.67 -24.84
N ARG A 338 -22.53 28.89 -25.29
CA ARG A 338 -21.18 29.39 -25.61
C ARG A 338 -20.29 29.50 -24.38
N VAL A 339 -20.84 29.93 -23.23
CA VAL A 339 -20.12 29.96 -21.95
C VAL A 339 -19.80 28.55 -21.47
N ALA A 340 -20.75 27.63 -21.55
CA ALA A 340 -20.54 26.23 -21.17
C ALA A 340 -19.43 25.58 -22.00
N LEU A 341 -19.47 25.73 -23.33
CA LEU A 341 -18.47 25.19 -24.26
C LEU A 341 -17.06 25.76 -24.00
N ARG A 342 -16.94 27.08 -23.80
CA ARG A 342 -15.65 27.71 -23.43
C ARG A 342 -15.12 27.21 -22.10
N SER A 343 -15.99 27.01 -21.12
CA SER A 343 -15.62 26.50 -19.80
C SER A 343 -15.07 25.08 -19.89
N VAL A 344 -15.73 24.21 -20.67
CA VAL A 344 -15.26 22.84 -20.96
C VAL A 344 -13.94 22.87 -21.75
N GLY A 345 -13.80 23.78 -22.72
CA GLY A 345 -12.52 23.97 -23.44
C GLY A 345 -11.37 24.36 -22.51
N ARG A 346 -11.60 25.27 -21.56
CA ARG A 346 -10.61 25.66 -20.52
C ARG A 346 -10.25 24.50 -19.57
N LEU A 347 -11.18 23.56 -19.35
CA LEU A 347 -11.00 22.37 -18.50
C LEU A 347 -10.16 21.29 -19.17
N ILE A 348 -10.33 21.09 -20.48
CA ILE A 348 -9.63 20.05 -21.26
C ILE A 348 -8.17 20.45 -21.54
N ASP A 349 -7.86 21.76 -21.53
CA ASP A 349 -6.50 22.31 -21.64
C ASP A 349 -5.71 21.77 -22.84
N ARG A 350 -6.41 21.51 -23.95
CA ARG A 350 -5.80 21.13 -25.23
C ARG A 350 -5.85 22.31 -26.20
N PRO A 351 -4.70 22.88 -26.61
CA PRO A 351 -4.68 24.05 -27.48
C PRO A 351 -5.32 23.80 -28.86
N ASP A 352 -5.37 22.54 -29.31
CA ASP A 352 -5.99 22.12 -30.57
C ASP A 352 -7.32 21.37 -30.40
N GLY A 353 -7.89 21.34 -29.19
CA GLY A 353 -9.15 20.62 -28.93
C GLY A 353 -10.38 21.36 -29.47
N ARG A 354 -11.36 20.60 -29.99
CA ARG A 354 -12.72 21.09 -30.27
C ARG A 354 -13.69 20.53 -29.24
N VAL A 355 -14.56 21.40 -28.73
CA VAL A 355 -15.69 20.99 -27.87
C VAL A 355 -16.98 21.35 -28.60
N SER A 356 -17.86 20.37 -28.75
CA SER A 356 -19.15 20.52 -29.42
C SER A 356 -20.28 20.14 -28.49
N LEU A 357 -21.39 20.87 -28.56
CA LEU A 357 -22.65 20.55 -27.90
C LEU A 357 -23.59 19.96 -28.96
N ALA A 358 -24.05 18.73 -28.75
CA ALA A 358 -24.99 18.09 -29.65
C ALA A 358 -26.34 17.81 -28.96
N GLU A 359 -27.42 18.02 -29.68
CA GLU A 359 -28.76 17.60 -29.31
C GLU A 359 -29.00 16.20 -29.88
N VAL A 360 -29.41 15.28 -29.02
CA VAL A 360 -29.59 13.87 -29.36
C VAL A 360 -31.08 13.57 -29.48
N SER A 361 -31.48 12.95 -30.59
CA SER A 361 -32.85 12.51 -30.84
C SER A 361 -32.85 11.07 -31.34
N GLY A 362 -33.17 10.13 -30.46
CA GLY A 362 -33.09 8.70 -30.77
C GLY A 362 -31.64 8.25 -30.98
N HIS A 363 -31.32 7.77 -32.19
CA HIS A 363 -30.00 7.26 -32.56
C HIS A 363 -29.13 8.30 -33.31
N THR A 364 -29.67 9.49 -33.57
CA THR A 364 -28.94 10.54 -34.27
C THR A 364 -28.62 11.70 -33.34
N PHE A 365 -27.53 12.39 -33.64
CA PHE A 365 -27.16 13.63 -32.97
C PHE A 365 -27.05 14.76 -33.98
N ARG A 366 -27.32 15.99 -33.55
CA ARG A 366 -27.06 17.21 -34.30
C ARG A 366 -26.24 18.16 -33.46
N VAL A 367 -25.12 18.64 -33.98
CA VAL A 367 -24.29 19.64 -33.30
C VAL A 367 -25.01 20.99 -33.32
N VAL A 368 -25.32 21.52 -32.14
CA VAL A 368 -26.05 22.78 -31.92
C VAL A 368 -25.08 23.96 -31.83
N ASP A 369 -23.94 23.79 -31.17
CA ASP A 369 -22.91 24.82 -31.03
C ASP A 369 -21.54 24.17 -30.82
N ALA A 370 -20.46 24.86 -31.17
CA ALA A 370 -19.10 24.35 -31.03
C ALA A 370 -18.09 25.47 -30.79
N VAL A 371 -17.02 25.18 -30.06
CA VAL A 371 -15.89 26.09 -29.80
C VAL A 371 -14.58 25.34 -29.96
N GLY A 372 -13.60 25.96 -30.61
CA GLY A 372 -12.26 25.40 -30.83
C GLY A 372 -11.92 25.28 -32.32
N ARG A 373 -10.92 24.48 -32.64
CA ARG A 373 -10.44 24.33 -34.03
C ARG A 373 -11.48 23.63 -34.90
N GLY A 374 -11.81 24.20 -36.06
CA GLY A 374 -12.83 23.63 -36.97
C GLY A 374 -14.24 23.60 -36.36
N SER A 375 -14.57 24.57 -35.51
CA SER A 375 -15.90 24.68 -34.91
C SER A 375 -16.97 25.08 -35.91
N GLU A 376 -16.63 25.93 -36.89
CA GLU A 376 -17.57 26.39 -37.92
C GLU A 376 -18.05 25.22 -38.79
N ASP A 377 -17.14 24.31 -39.15
CA ASP A 377 -17.46 23.10 -39.92
C ASP A 377 -18.24 22.05 -39.11
N ALA A 378 -18.23 22.16 -37.78
CA ALA A 378 -18.92 21.23 -36.90
C ALA A 378 -20.39 21.61 -36.69
N ILE A 379 -20.72 22.90 -36.71
CA ILE A 379 -22.08 23.34 -36.37
C ILE A 379 -23.06 22.83 -37.42
N ALA A 380 -24.20 22.31 -36.96
CA ALA A 380 -25.24 21.67 -37.77
C ALA A 380 -24.85 20.36 -38.48
N THR A 381 -23.67 19.78 -38.21
CA THR A 381 -23.40 18.39 -38.61
C THR A 381 -24.32 17.43 -37.86
N THR A 382 -24.74 16.37 -38.57
CA THR A 382 -25.56 15.29 -38.04
C THR A 382 -24.87 13.95 -38.28
N GLY A 383 -24.96 13.03 -37.33
CA GLY A 383 -24.40 11.68 -37.44
C GLY A 383 -25.18 10.68 -36.60
N GLU A 384 -24.83 9.39 -36.70
CA GLU A 384 -25.35 8.37 -35.81
C GLU A 384 -24.48 8.26 -34.55
N LEU A 385 -25.10 7.97 -33.42
CA LEU A 385 -24.39 7.79 -32.14
C LEU A 385 -23.35 6.66 -32.18
N SER A 386 -23.52 5.67 -33.07
CA SER A 386 -22.55 4.60 -33.31
C SER A 386 -21.24 5.09 -33.92
N ASP A 387 -21.24 6.24 -34.61
CA ASP A 387 -20.04 6.79 -35.24
C ASP A 387 -19.09 7.46 -34.24
N LEU A 388 -19.56 7.66 -32.99
CA LEU A 388 -18.80 8.31 -31.92
C LEU A 388 -18.06 7.31 -31.00
N SER A 389 -18.23 5.99 -31.17
CA SER A 389 -17.63 4.99 -30.26
C SER A 389 -16.27 4.43 -30.70
N ASP A 390 -15.77 4.81 -31.87
CA ASP A 390 -14.55 4.23 -32.48
C ASP A 390 -13.27 5.11 -32.36
N ASP A 391 -13.34 6.26 -31.70
CA ASP A 391 -12.19 7.14 -31.37
C ASP A 391 -12.03 7.34 -29.85
#